data_AF-A0A964PNS9-F1
#
_entry.id   AF-A0A964PNS9-F1
#
_cell.length_a   1.000
_cell.length_b   1.000
_cell.length_c   1.000
_cell.angle_alpha   90.00
_cell.angle_beta   90.00
_cell.angle_gamma   90.00
#
_symmetry.space_group_name_H-M   'P 1'
#
loop_
_entity.id
_entity.type
_entity.pdbx_description
1 polymer ?
#
loop_
_entity_poly.entity_id
_entity_poly.type
_entity_poly.pdbx_seq_one_letter_code
_entity_poly.pdbx_strand_id
1 'polypeptide(L)'
;MLVAKGFVEELVSRSSTDIEPSRLILILRDQEAGIQLIMDCIAKARTLSISVINQLHELLTRHQDTTNAADQFGNRINVPLEKGVFKSQPNNSRRPDGTVHEYCPPIHVGSEMSNLLTFLAGYEEEDPVITAAWVHHRFTQIHPY
;
A
#
# COMPACT_ATOMS: atom_id res chain seq x y z
N MET A 1 -12.66 0.66 -22.80
CA MET A 1 -11.75 0.41 -21.67
C MET A 1 -12.57 0.22 -20.41
N LEU A 2 -12.27 -0.77 -19.56
CA LEU A 2 -13.05 -1.14 -18.36
C LEU A 2 -13.29 0.05 -17.40
N VAL A 3 -12.26 0.89 -17.22
CA VAL A 3 -12.29 2.12 -16.43
C VAL A 3 -13.33 3.12 -16.97
N ALA A 4 -13.34 3.38 -18.28
CA ALA A 4 -14.28 4.32 -18.92
C ALA A 4 -15.75 3.87 -18.85
N LYS A 5 -16.01 2.63 -18.45
CA LYS A 5 -17.36 2.07 -18.28
C LYS A 5 -17.72 1.86 -16.80
N GLY A 6 -16.91 2.31 -15.85
CA GLY A 6 -17.21 2.21 -14.42
C GLY A 6 -17.08 0.80 -13.84
N PHE A 7 -16.12 0.00 -14.34
CA PHE A 7 -15.84 -1.34 -13.83
C PHE A 7 -17.04 -2.31 -13.90
N VAL A 8 -17.71 -2.36 -15.06
CA VAL A 8 -18.80 -3.32 -15.31
C VAL A 8 -18.25 -4.74 -15.39
N GLU A 9 -18.76 -5.63 -14.53
CA GLU A 9 -18.33 -7.03 -14.38
C GLU A 9 -18.42 -7.84 -15.68
N GLU A 10 -19.48 -7.62 -16.47
CA GLU A 10 -19.75 -8.31 -17.74
C GLU A 10 -18.65 -8.13 -18.79
N LEU A 11 -17.74 -7.17 -18.58
CA LEU A 11 -16.60 -6.88 -19.44
C LEU A 11 -15.32 -7.60 -19.00
N VAL A 12 -15.34 -8.31 -17.87
CA VAL A 12 -14.22 -9.09 -17.33
C VAL A 12 -14.45 -10.56 -17.69
N SER A 13 -13.62 -11.08 -18.61
CA SER A 13 -13.66 -12.50 -18.94
C SER A 13 -13.04 -13.34 -17.82
N ARG A 14 -13.60 -14.52 -17.53
CA ARG A 14 -12.99 -15.46 -16.57
C ARG A 14 -11.59 -15.92 -16.98
N SER A 15 -11.26 -15.91 -18.27
CA SER A 15 -9.92 -16.23 -18.78
C SER A 15 -8.87 -15.13 -18.54
N SER A 16 -9.27 -13.94 -18.07
CA SER A 16 -8.36 -12.81 -17.87
C SER A 16 -7.95 -12.59 -16.40
N THR A 17 -8.39 -13.44 -15.47
CA THR A 17 -8.09 -13.29 -14.04
C THR A 17 -8.12 -14.63 -13.32
N ASP A 18 -7.26 -14.77 -12.31
CA ASP A 18 -7.20 -15.96 -11.45
C ASP A 18 -8.16 -15.87 -10.23
N ILE A 19 -8.97 -14.81 -10.16
CA ILE A 19 -9.99 -14.61 -9.12
C ILE A 19 -11.38 -14.43 -9.75
N GLU A 20 -12.44 -14.60 -8.95
CA GLU A 20 -13.80 -14.35 -9.44
C GLU A 20 -13.94 -12.90 -9.95
N PRO A 21 -14.54 -12.68 -11.13
CA PRO A 21 -14.70 -11.34 -11.72
C PRO A 21 -15.33 -10.32 -10.76
N SER A 22 -16.37 -10.71 -10.03
CA SER A 22 -17.01 -9.87 -9.00
C SER A 22 -16.03 -9.40 -7.92
N ARG A 23 -15.12 -10.27 -7.48
CA ARG A 23 -14.05 -9.91 -6.54
C ARG A 23 -13.06 -8.92 -7.16
N LEU A 24 -12.69 -9.12 -8.42
CA LEU A 24 -11.83 -8.17 -9.14
C LEU A 24 -12.48 -6.79 -9.21
N ILE A 25 -13.77 -6.69 -9.52
CA ILE A 25 -14.50 -5.42 -9.56
C ILE A 25 -14.45 -4.72 -8.19
N LEU A 26 -14.61 -5.45 -7.08
CA LEU A 26 -14.51 -4.88 -5.74
C LEU A 26 -13.11 -4.32 -5.45
N ILE A 27 -12.05 -5.04 -5.83
CA ILE A 27 -10.67 -4.56 -5.69
C ILE A 27 -10.43 -3.32 -6.53
N LEU A 28 -10.93 -3.27 -7.77
CA LEU A 28 -10.79 -2.09 -8.63
C LEU A 28 -11.51 -0.86 -8.05
N ARG A 29 -12.67 -1.05 -7.44
CA ARG A 29 -13.39 0.01 -6.70
C ARG A 29 -12.64 0.49 -5.47
N ASP A 30 -11.96 -0.42 -4.77
CA ASP A 30 -11.08 -0.05 -3.66
C ASP A 30 -9.91 0.83 -4.14
N GLN A 31 -9.31 0.50 -5.30
CA GLN A 31 -8.26 1.33 -5.92
C GLN A 31 -8.80 2.71 -6.33
N GLU A 32 -9.98 2.77 -6.93
CA GLU A 32 -10.67 4.04 -7.29
C GLU A 32 -10.92 4.91 -6.04
N ALA A 33 -11.42 4.31 -4.95
CA ALA A 33 -11.62 5.02 -3.69
C ALA A 33 -10.29 5.55 -3.10
N GLY A 34 -9.20 4.79 -3.25
CA GLY A 34 -7.86 5.24 -2.86
C GLY A 34 -7.38 6.45 -3.65
N ILE A 35 -7.61 6.48 -4.98
CA ILE A 35 -7.30 7.64 -5.82
C ILE A 35 -8.12 8.85 -5.40
N GLN A 36 -9.42 8.67 -5.13
CA GLN A 36 -10.29 9.76 -4.68
C GLN A 36 -9.81 10.37 -3.35
N LEU A 37 -9.37 9.54 -2.40
CA LEU A 37 -8.77 10.00 -1.14
C LEU A 37 -7.56 10.92 -1.38
N ILE A 38 -6.68 10.56 -2.32
CA ILE A 38 -5.52 11.39 -2.67
C ILE A 38 -5.94 12.69 -3.35
N MET A 39 -6.94 12.65 -4.24
CA MET A 39 -7.50 13.85 -4.86
C MET A 39 -8.09 14.82 -3.84
N ASP A 40 -8.77 14.31 -2.81
CA ASP A 40 -9.29 15.13 -1.70
C ASP A 40 -8.16 15.81 -0.91
N CYS A 41 -7.02 15.12 -0.74
CA CYS A 41 -5.82 15.73 -0.15
C CYS A 41 -5.27 16.87 -1.01
N ILE A 42 -5.20 16.69 -2.34
CA ILE A 42 -4.72 17.71 -3.29
C ILE A 42 -5.65 18.93 -3.31
N ALA A 43 -6.97 18.71 -3.24
CA ALA A 43 -7.96 19.76 -3.12
C ALA A 43 -7.89 20.54 -1.79
N LYS A 44 -6.86 20.29 -0.97
CA LYS A 44 -6.65 20.83 0.38
C LYS A 44 -7.79 20.55 1.36
N ALA A 45 -8.64 19.57 1.06
CA ALA A 45 -9.69 19.15 1.99
C ALA A 45 -9.09 18.35 3.17
N ARG A 46 -7.90 17.75 2.99
CA ARG A 46 -7.26 16.88 3.98
C ARG A 46 -5.72 16.95 3.92
N THR A 47 -5.07 17.21 5.04
CA THR A 47 -3.59 17.15 5.14
C THR A 47 -3.08 15.71 5.10
N LEU A 48 -2.04 15.44 4.31
CA LEU A 48 -1.36 14.14 4.31
C LEU A 48 -0.77 13.86 5.70
N SER A 49 -1.14 12.73 6.29
CA SER A 49 -0.78 12.34 7.65
C SER A 49 -0.68 10.82 7.76
N ILE A 50 -0.10 10.32 8.86
CA ILE A 50 -0.08 8.87 9.14
C ILE A 50 -1.50 8.28 9.11
N SER A 51 -2.48 8.98 9.68
CA SER A 51 -3.88 8.52 9.66
C SER A 51 -4.44 8.42 8.24
N VAL A 52 -4.12 9.37 7.36
CA VAL A 52 -4.51 9.32 5.94
C VAL A 52 -3.82 8.15 5.22
N ILE A 53 -2.54 7.89 5.51
CA ILE A 53 -1.81 6.77 4.89
C ILE A 53 -2.35 5.41 5.37
N ASN A 54 -2.67 5.29 6.66
CA ASN A 54 -3.34 4.12 7.23
C ASN A 54 -4.72 3.90 6.59
N GLN A 55 -5.51 4.97 6.46
CA GLN A 55 -6.81 4.89 5.79
C GLN A 55 -6.65 4.49 4.32
N LEU A 56 -5.64 5.02 3.62
CA LEU A 56 -5.36 4.62 2.24
C LEU A 56 -5.08 3.12 2.16
N HIS A 57 -4.21 2.59 3.03
CA HIS A 57 -3.96 1.15 3.08
C HIS A 57 -5.24 0.35 3.34
N GLU A 58 -6.06 0.75 4.31
CA GLU A 58 -7.33 0.10 4.60
C GLU A 58 -8.29 0.10 3.40
N LEU A 59 -8.40 1.23 2.68
CA LEU A 59 -9.21 1.34 1.48
C LEU A 59 -8.71 0.39 0.39
N LEU A 60 -7.41 0.45 0.06
CA LEU A 60 -6.81 -0.33 -1.03
C LEU A 60 -6.87 -1.84 -0.79
N THR A 61 -6.95 -2.26 0.48
CA THR A 61 -6.95 -3.67 0.89
C THR A 61 -8.28 -4.13 1.44
N ARG A 62 -9.36 -3.34 1.32
CA ARG A 62 -10.66 -3.64 1.92
C ARG A 62 -11.19 -5.02 1.52
N HIS A 63 -11.05 -5.42 0.25
CA HIS A 63 -11.45 -6.74 -0.24
C HIS A 63 -10.30 -7.78 -0.35
N GLN A 64 -9.18 -7.53 0.33
CA GLN A 64 -8.11 -8.51 0.56
C GLN A 64 -8.21 -9.07 1.98
N ASP A 65 -8.43 -10.37 2.10
CA ASP A 65 -8.64 -11.02 3.40
C ASP A 65 -7.34 -11.46 4.07
N THR A 66 -6.37 -11.87 3.25
CA THR A 66 -5.14 -12.50 3.71
C THR A 66 -3.91 -11.89 3.05
N THR A 67 -2.75 -12.11 3.67
CA THR A 67 -1.43 -11.87 3.09
C THR A 67 -0.52 -13.08 3.31
N ASN A 68 0.52 -13.18 2.50
CA ASN A 68 1.53 -14.22 2.64
C ASN A 68 2.47 -13.87 3.81
N ALA A 69 2.73 -14.83 4.67
CA ALA A 69 3.73 -14.76 5.74
C ALA A 69 4.63 -16.01 5.73
N ALA A 70 5.65 -16.02 6.58
CA ALA A 70 6.48 -17.18 6.84
C ALA A 70 6.30 -17.61 8.30
N ASP A 71 6.14 -18.93 8.53
CA ASP A 71 6.18 -19.47 9.88
C ASP A 71 7.62 -19.56 10.43
N GLN A 72 7.77 -20.02 11.67
CA GLN A 72 9.09 -20.18 12.31
C GLN A 72 10.04 -21.16 11.59
N PHE A 73 9.50 -22.01 10.69
CA PHE A 73 10.26 -22.97 9.89
C PHE A 73 10.54 -22.43 8.48
N GLY A 74 10.07 -21.22 8.14
CA GLY A 74 10.22 -20.61 6.84
C GLY A 74 9.20 -21.08 5.79
N ASN A 75 8.18 -21.83 6.18
CA ASN A 75 7.11 -22.23 5.26
C ASN A 75 6.20 -21.04 4.97
N ARG A 76 5.78 -20.91 3.72
CA ARG A 76 4.80 -19.89 3.33
C ARG A 76 3.42 -20.27 3.84
N ILE A 77 2.80 -19.34 4.57
CA ILE A 77 1.45 -19.47 5.10
C ILE A 77 0.62 -18.24 4.71
N ASN A 78 -0.71 -18.39 4.68
CA ASN A 78 -1.62 -17.26 4.58
C ASN A 78 -2.09 -16.87 5.97
N VAL A 79 -1.97 -15.59 6.31
CA VAL A 79 -2.46 -15.00 7.56
C VAL A 79 -3.49 -13.92 7.26
N PRO A 80 -4.43 -13.62 8.16
CA PRO A 80 -5.31 -12.47 8.02
C PRO A 80 -4.49 -11.19 7.80
N LEU A 81 -4.90 -10.35 6.85
CA LEU A 81 -4.28 -9.05 6.63
C LEU A 81 -4.81 -8.05 7.66
N GLU A 82 -3.93 -7.48 8.47
CA GLU A 82 -4.27 -6.36 9.35
C GLU A 82 -4.34 -5.07 8.51
N LYS A 83 -5.50 -4.41 8.50
CA LYS A 83 -5.78 -3.28 7.60
C LYS A 83 -5.57 -1.96 8.31
N GLY A 84 -4.79 -1.07 7.71
CA GLY A 84 -4.62 0.31 8.20
C GLY A 84 -3.78 0.41 9.46
N VAL A 85 -3.03 -0.63 9.78
CA VAL A 85 -2.11 -0.69 10.92
C VAL A 85 -0.73 -1.09 10.44
N PHE A 86 0.31 -0.47 10.99
CA PHE A 86 1.67 -0.84 10.65
C PHE A 86 1.98 -2.27 11.05
N LYS A 87 2.90 -2.90 10.32
CA LYS A 87 3.36 -4.26 10.57
C LYS A 87 3.78 -4.44 12.03
N SER A 88 3.28 -5.50 12.64
CA SER A 88 3.69 -5.94 13.99
C SER A 88 4.87 -6.91 13.95
N GLN A 89 5.17 -7.47 12.77
CA GLN A 89 6.24 -8.44 12.53
C GLN A 89 7.11 -8.00 11.34
N PRO A 90 8.38 -8.46 11.25
CA PRO A 90 9.22 -8.18 10.09
C PRO A 90 8.62 -8.75 8.79
N ASN A 91 8.60 -7.94 7.72
CA ASN A 91 8.11 -8.29 6.37
C ASN A 91 9.26 -8.33 5.33
N ASN A 92 10.45 -8.78 5.76
CA ASN A 92 11.65 -8.80 4.93
C ASN A 92 11.51 -9.79 3.77
N SER A 93 11.88 -9.35 2.57
CA SER A 93 11.82 -10.20 1.37
C SER A 93 13.06 -11.06 1.26
N ARG A 94 12.88 -12.32 0.81
CA ARG A 94 13.99 -13.21 0.46
C ARG A 94 14.25 -13.11 -1.04
N ARG A 95 15.51 -12.83 -1.40
CA ARG A 95 15.96 -12.77 -2.79
C ARG A 95 16.16 -14.17 -3.39
N PRO A 96 16.23 -14.30 -4.73
CA PRO A 96 16.48 -15.60 -5.38
C PRO A 96 17.78 -16.28 -4.97
N ASP A 97 18.79 -15.50 -4.57
CA ASP A 97 20.09 -15.98 -4.05
C ASP A 97 20.05 -16.42 -2.58
N GLY A 98 18.86 -16.38 -1.95
CA GLY A 98 18.64 -16.75 -0.56
C GLY A 98 18.91 -15.64 0.46
N THR A 99 19.48 -14.50 0.05
CA THR A 99 19.75 -13.37 0.94
C THR A 99 18.45 -12.67 1.37
N VAL A 100 18.47 -12.07 2.55
CA VAL A 100 17.32 -11.33 3.09
C VAL A 100 17.55 -9.85 2.86
N HIS A 101 16.58 -9.18 2.25
CA HIS A 101 16.55 -7.73 2.17
C HIS A 101 15.78 -7.19 3.37
N GLU A 102 16.49 -6.52 4.27
CA GLU A 102 15.92 -5.96 5.49
C GLU A 102 15.27 -4.60 5.23
N TYR A 103 14.02 -4.47 5.66
CA TYR A 103 13.29 -3.20 5.75
C TYR A 103 13.35 -2.65 7.17
N CYS A 104 12.71 -1.49 7.40
CA CYS A 104 12.59 -0.90 8.73
C CYS A 104 11.98 -1.90 9.74
N PRO A 105 12.59 -2.12 10.92
CA PRO A 105 12.01 -2.94 11.97
C PRO A 105 10.64 -2.42 12.44
N PRO A 106 9.67 -3.30 12.79
CA PRO A 106 8.32 -2.90 13.24
C PRO A 106 8.31 -1.77 14.29
N ILE A 107 9.18 -1.87 15.29
CA ILE A 107 9.28 -0.90 16.40
C ILE A 107 9.68 0.51 15.93
N HIS A 108 10.34 0.64 14.78
CA HIS A 108 10.79 1.93 14.24
C HIS A 108 9.86 2.51 13.16
N VAL A 109 8.87 1.75 12.67
CA VAL A 109 8.02 2.20 11.56
C VAL A 109 7.31 3.51 11.89
N GLY A 110 6.75 3.63 13.10
CA GLY A 110 6.04 4.84 13.53
C GLY A 110 6.92 6.10 13.53
N SER A 111 8.14 6.00 14.05
CA SER A 111 9.09 7.11 14.05
C SER A 111 9.58 7.44 12.64
N GLU A 112 9.89 6.44 11.82
CA GLU A 112 10.36 6.66 10.46
C GLU A 112 9.28 7.26 9.54
N MET A 113 8.02 6.86 9.71
CA MET A 113 6.89 7.48 9.00
C MET A 113 6.65 8.93 9.45
N SER A 114 6.85 9.21 10.74
CA SER A 114 6.76 10.59 11.27
C SER A 114 7.88 11.47 10.70
N ASN A 115 9.11 10.94 10.66
CA ASN A 115 10.26 11.60 10.06
C ASN A 115 10.04 11.85 8.56
N LEU A 116 9.54 10.85 7.81
CA LEU A 116 9.22 10.97 6.38
C LEU A 116 8.29 12.15 6.11
N LEU A 117 7.19 12.27 6.86
CA LEU A 117 6.23 13.38 6.71
C LEU A 117 6.82 14.73 7.11
N THR A 118 7.67 14.74 8.15
CA THR A 118 8.35 15.96 8.61
C THR A 118 9.31 16.48 7.54
N PHE A 119 10.10 15.59 6.93
CA PHE A 119 11.02 15.95 5.85
C PHE A 119 10.28 16.36 4.59
N LEU A 120 9.20 15.67 4.22
CA LEU A 120 8.37 16.03 3.07
C LEU A 120 7.84 17.47 3.18
N ALA A 121 7.38 17.89 4.37
CA ALA A 121 6.94 19.27 4.60
C ALA A 121 8.08 20.29 4.42
N GLY A 122 9.33 19.89 4.64
CA GLY A 122 10.50 20.73 4.41
C GLY A 122 10.97 20.83 2.95
N TYR A 123 10.37 20.06 2.04
CA TYR A 123 10.74 20.02 0.61
C TYR A 123 9.70 20.69 -0.29
N GLU A 124 8.90 21.62 0.24
CA GLU A 124 7.85 22.31 -0.54
C GLU A 124 8.39 23.13 -1.72
N GLU A 125 9.62 23.65 -1.60
CA GLU A 125 10.27 24.44 -2.66
C GLU A 125 11.11 23.62 -3.64
N GLU A 126 11.27 22.32 -3.40
CA GLU A 126 12.07 21.42 -4.24
C GLU A 126 11.28 20.95 -5.47
N ASP A 127 11.98 20.44 -6.49
CA ASP A 127 11.33 19.89 -7.68
C ASP A 127 10.34 18.75 -7.31
N PRO A 128 9.07 18.84 -7.71
CA PRO A 128 8.04 17.90 -7.26
C PRO A 128 8.27 16.47 -7.76
N VAL A 129 8.94 16.27 -8.90
CA VAL A 129 9.27 14.94 -9.42
C VAL A 129 10.37 14.31 -8.57
N ILE A 130 11.39 15.10 -8.21
CA ILE A 130 12.48 14.65 -7.33
C ILE A 130 11.91 14.32 -5.94
N THR A 131 11.09 15.20 -5.36
CA THR A 131 10.44 14.99 -4.06
C THR A 131 9.55 13.75 -4.09
N ALA A 132 8.74 13.54 -5.13
CA ALA A 132 7.91 12.35 -5.26
C ALA A 132 8.75 11.06 -5.36
N ALA A 133 9.83 11.07 -6.14
CA ALA A 133 10.74 9.93 -6.25
C ALA A 133 11.42 9.61 -4.91
N TRP A 134 11.83 10.64 -4.16
CA TRP A 134 12.41 10.49 -2.83
C TRP A 134 11.40 9.92 -1.83
N VAL A 135 10.17 10.47 -1.77
CA VAL A 135 9.10 9.96 -0.89
C VAL A 135 8.82 8.49 -1.19
N HIS A 136 8.65 8.14 -2.46
CA HIS A 136 8.43 6.76 -2.88
C HIS A 136 9.58 5.86 -2.43
N HIS A 137 10.82 6.25 -2.70
CA HIS A 137 12.01 5.48 -2.31
C HIS A 137 12.04 5.24 -0.79
N ARG A 138 11.89 6.30 0.02
CA ARG A 138 11.91 6.20 1.48
C ARG A 138 10.75 5.37 2.02
N PHE A 139 9.54 5.57 1.51
CA PHE A 139 8.38 4.77 1.90
C PHE A 139 8.59 3.28 1.62
N THR A 140 9.14 2.92 0.45
CA THR A 140 9.44 1.52 0.11
C THR A 140 10.53 0.89 0.98
N GLN A 141 11.47 1.69 1.52
CA GLN A 141 12.48 1.20 2.47
C GLN A 141 11.92 1.02 3.89
N ILE A 142 11.00 1.90 4.31
CA ILE A 142 10.27 1.74 5.56
C ILE A 142 9.39 0.49 5.49
N HIS A 143 8.71 0.31 4.36
CA HIS A 143 7.81 -0.81 4.08
C HIS A 143 6.84 -1.05 5.25
N PRO A 144 5.95 -0.08 5.53
CA PRO A 144 5.28 0.02 6.83
C PRO A 144 4.19 -1.01 7.10
N TYR A 145 3.66 -1.68 6.07
CA TYR A 145 2.57 -2.66 6.16
C TYR A 145 3.05 -4.05 5.78
#